data_AF-A0A1G0J7Q1-F1
#
_entry.id   AF-A0A1G0J7Q1-F1
#
_cell.length_a   1.000
_cell.length_b   1.000
_cell.length_c   1.000
_cell.angle_alpha   90.00
_cell.angle_beta   90.00
_cell.angle_gamma   90.00
#
_symmetry.space_group_name_H-M   'P 1'
#
loop_
_entity.id
_entity.type
_entity.pdbx_description
1 polymer ?
#
loop_
_entity_poly.entity_id
_entity_poly.type
_entity_poly.pdbx_seq_one_letter_code
_entity_poly.pdbx_strand_id
1 'polypeptide(L)'
;MRILSWIFLLLVFLAGILFSFFNTEPVALSFGFKVMQPMPLSVWVISAFALGGLTGLVLGAGLFSGMRTRMEMQRLTRKVETLENARANVDGSAARDAE
;
A
#
# COMPACT_ATOMS: atom_id res chain seq x y z
N MET A 1 1.77 -2.30 17.71
CA MET A 1 1.92 -2.49 16.25
C MET A 1 3.27 -3.08 15.86
N ARG A 2 4.41 -2.42 16.15
CA ARG A 2 5.73 -2.88 15.63
C ARG A 2 6.12 -4.30 16.02
N ILE A 3 5.92 -4.71 17.29
CA ILE A 3 6.23 -6.08 17.74
C ILE A 3 5.33 -7.13 17.09
N LEU A 4 4.05 -6.81 16.87
CA LEU A 4 3.09 -7.73 16.25
C LEU A 4 3.45 -7.98 14.79
N SER A 5 3.89 -6.94 14.07
CA SER A 5 4.43 -7.06 12.71
C SER A 5 5.67 -7.93 12.65
N TRP A 6 6.60 -7.79 13.61
CA TRP A 6 7.78 -8.65 13.69
C TRP A 6 7.45 -10.11 13.98
N ILE A 7 6.53 -10.36 14.93
CA ILE A 7 6.06 -11.72 15.24
C ILE A 7 5.39 -12.33 14.01
N PHE A 8 4.53 -11.58 13.32
CA PHE A 8 3.88 -12.02 12.09
C PHE A 8 4.91 -12.36 11.01
N LEU A 9 5.92 -11.50 10.81
CA LEU A 9 6.97 -11.72 9.82
C LEU A 9 7.82 -12.95 10.15
N LEU A 10 8.13 -13.17 11.44
CA LEU A 10 8.84 -14.37 11.89
C LEU A 10 8.00 -15.63 11.65
N LEU A 11 6.69 -15.57 11.91
CA LEU A 11 5.78 -16.69 11.68
C LEU A 11 5.71 -17.03 10.19
N VAL A 12 5.53 -16.04 9.32
CA VAL A 12 5.54 -16.22 7.86
C VAL A 12 6.88 -16.80 7.39
N PHE A 13 8.00 -16.30 7.92
CA PHE A 13 9.32 -16.79 7.58
C PHE A 13 9.51 -18.26 8.00
N LEU A 14 9.13 -18.61 9.22
CA LEU A 14 9.20 -19.99 9.72
C LEU A 14 8.27 -20.92 8.93
N ALA A 15 7.06 -20.47 8.61
CA ALA A 15 6.14 -21.18 7.74
C ALA A 15 6.74 -21.43 6.36
N GLY A 16 7.43 -20.44 5.77
CA GLY A 16 8.14 -20.58 4.49
C GLY A 16 9.25 -21.62 4.55
N ILE A 17 10.06 -21.62 5.62
CA ILE A 17 11.12 -22.62 5.83
C ILE A 17 10.52 -24.02 5.96
N LEU A 18 9.55 -24.18 6.85
CA LEU A 18 8.91 -25.49 7.10
C LEU A 18 8.21 -25.98 5.84
N PHE A 19 7.51 -25.11 5.12
CA PHE A 19 6.89 -25.45 3.84
C PHE A 19 7.93 -25.91 2.83
N SER A 20 9.05 -25.19 2.70
CA SER A 20 10.14 -25.58 1.79
C SER A 20 10.75 -26.93 2.16
N PHE A 21 10.98 -27.16 3.45
CA PHE A 21 11.58 -28.38 3.96
C PHE A 21 10.70 -29.61 3.74
N PHE A 22 9.39 -29.50 3.98
CA PHE A 22 8.46 -30.63 3.85
C PHE A 22 7.90 -30.82 2.44
N ASN A 23 8.06 -29.86 1.53
CA ASN A 23 7.48 -29.90 0.17
C ASN A 23 8.57 -29.86 -0.91
N THR A 24 9.50 -30.81 -0.83
CA THR A 24 10.59 -30.99 -1.80
C THR A 24 10.18 -31.83 -3.02
N GLU A 25 9.01 -32.47 -2.98
CA GLU A 25 8.50 -33.27 -4.08
C GLU A 25 8.29 -32.41 -5.35
N PRO A 26 8.88 -32.81 -6.50
CA PRO A 26 8.76 -32.05 -7.73
C PRO A 26 7.37 -32.23 -8.34
N VAL A 27 6.65 -31.12 -8.49
CA VAL A 27 5.31 -31.06 -9.08
C VAL A 27 5.34 -30.20 -10.33
N ALA A 28 4.81 -30.75 -11.43
CA ALA A 28 4.58 -29.99 -12.66
C ALA A 28 3.23 -29.26 -12.57
N LEU A 29 3.24 -27.94 -12.71
CA LEU A 29 2.01 -27.16 -12.79
C LEU A 29 1.51 -27.08 -14.24
N SER A 30 0.23 -27.38 -14.43
CA SER A 30 -0.45 -27.20 -15.71
C SER A 30 -1.36 -25.98 -15.64
N PHE A 31 -1.15 -25.02 -16.55
CA PHE A 31 -1.98 -23.82 -16.71
C PHE A 31 -3.01 -23.99 -17.84
N GLY A 32 -3.34 -25.22 -18.22
CA GLY A 32 -4.22 -25.55 -19.34
C GLY A 32 -3.53 -25.42 -20.70
N PHE A 33 -2.88 -24.28 -20.99
CA PHE A 33 -2.16 -24.03 -22.25
C PHE A 33 -0.67 -24.39 -22.21
N LYS A 34 -0.09 -24.56 -21.00
CA LYS A 34 1.32 -24.89 -20.81
C LYS A 34 1.52 -25.68 -19.52
N VAL A 35 2.32 -26.74 -19.61
CA VAL A 35 2.84 -27.46 -18.45
C VAL A 35 4.25 -26.97 -18.17
N MET A 36 4.50 -26.57 -16.93
CA MET A 36 5.81 -26.12 -16.49
C MET A 36 6.70 -27.30 -16.12
N GLN A 37 8.02 -27.06 -16.11
CA GLN A 37 8.97 -28.08 -15.67
C GLN A 37 8.69 -28.46 -14.20
N PRO A 38 8.81 -29.76 -13.83
CA PRO A 38 8.66 -30.19 -12.45
C PRO A 38 9.68 -29.47 -11.56
N MET A 39 9.18 -28.79 -10.54
CA MET A 39 9.96 -28.13 -9.50
C MET A 39 9.29 -28.41 -8.16
N PRO A 40 10.03 -28.35 -7.04
CA PRO A 40 9.44 -28.49 -5.71
C PRO A 40 8.22 -27.58 -5.56
N LEU A 41 7.14 -28.11 -4.98
CA LEU A 41 5.91 -27.34 -4.75
C LEU A 41 6.18 -26.03 -3.98
N SER A 42 7.17 -26.05 -3.09
CA SER A 42 7.69 -24.88 -2.39
C SER A 42 8.09 -23.74 -3.31
N VAL A 43 8.78 -24.02 -4.41
CA VAL A 43 9.22 -22.99 -5.37
C VAL A 43 8.03 -22.26 -5.96
N TRP A 44 6.99 -22.99 -6.37
CA TRP A 44 5.78 -22.39 -6.96
C TRP A 44 5.03 -21.50 -5.99
N VAL A 45 4.74 -22.01 -4.80
CA VAL A 45 3.94 -21.30 -3.79
C VAL A 45 4.70 -20.09 -3.24
N ILE A 46 5.99 -20.24 -2.92
CA ILE A 46 6.81 -19.14 -2.39
C ILE A 46 7.00 -18.04 -3.45
N SER A 47 7.23 -18.41 -4.71
CA SER A 47 7.36 -17.43 -5.80
C SER A 47 6.06 -16.66 -6.03
N ALA A 48 4.92 -17.36 -6.07
CA ALA A 48 3.61 -16.72 -6.21
C ALA A 48 3.30 -15.78 -5.03
N PHE A 49 3.59 -16.20 -3.80
CA PHE A 49 3.45 -15.36 -2.61
C PHE A 49 4.36 -14.12 -2.67
N ALA A 50 5.63 -14.28 -3.03
CA ALA A 50 6.57 -13.18 -3.14
C ALA A 50 6.14 -12.18 -4.23
N LEU A 51 5.76 -12.66 -5.41
CA LEU A 51 5.27 -11.81 -6.51
C LEU A 51 3.98 -11.09 -6.14
N GLY A 52 3.01 -11.80 -5.56
CA GLY A 52 1.76 -11.20 -5.08
C GLY A 52 1.99 -10.16 -3.98
N GLY A 53 2.85 -10.47 -3.01
CA GLY A 53 3.23 -9.57 -1.92
C GLY A 53 3.95 -8.32 -2.43
N LEU A 54 4.91 -8.46 -3.34
CA LEU A 54 5.58 -7.33 -3.99
C LEU A 54 4.60 -6.47 -4.77
N THR A 55 3.72 -7.09 -5.55
CA THR A 55 2.68 -6.38 -6.32
C THR A 55 1.75 -5.62 -5.38
N GLY A 56 1.28 -6.27 -4.32
CA GLY A 56 0.45 -5.64 -3.29
C GLY A 56 1.15 -4.49 -2.58
N LEU A 57 2.45 -4.61 -2.31
CA LEU A 57 3.25 -3.54 -1.71
C LEU A 57 3.39 -2.34 -2.64
N VAL A 58 3.69 -2.57 -3.93
CA VAL A 58 3.82 -1.51 -4.93
C VAL A 58 2.48 -0.78 -5.12
N LEU A 59 1.40 -1.52 -5.32
CA LEU A 59 0.06 -0.95 -5.48
C LEU A 59 -0.39 -0.24 -4.20
N GLY A 60 -0.17 -0.87 -3.04
CA GLY A 60 -0.50 -0.30 -1.73
C GLY A 60 0.25 1.01 -1.47
N ALA A 61 1.55 1.05 -1.74
CA ALA A 61 2.35 2.26 -1.58
C ALA A 61 1.86 3.39 -2.49
N GLY A 62 1.61 3.11 -3.77
CA GLY A 62 1.11 4.10 -4.73
C GLY A 62 -0.29 4.64 -4.40
N LEU A 63 -1.20 3.77 -3.98
CA LEU A 63 -2.54 4.17 -3.54
C LEU A 63 -2.49 5.02 -2.28
N PHE A 64 -1.67 4.62 -1.31
CA PHE A 64 -1.55 5.34 -0.04
C PHE A 64 -0.92 6.73 -0.20
N SER A 65 0.09 6.87 -1.08
CA SER A 65 0.64 8.18 -1.42
C SER A 65 -0.39 9.08 -2.09
N GLY A 66 -1.18 8.55 -3.03
CA GLY A 66 -2.22 9.32 -3.72
C GLY A 66 -3.32 9.82 -2.79
N MET A 67 -3.75 9.00 -1.83
CA MET A 67 -4.74 9.40 -0.82
C MET A 67 -4.22 10.52 0.07
N ARG A 68 -2.97 10.42 0.54
CA ARG A 68 -2.35 11.46 1.39
C ARG A 68 -2.25 12.80 0.66
N THR A 69 -1.80 12.79 -0.60
CA THR A 69 -1.71 14.01 -1.42
C THR A 69 -3.09 14.66 -1.62
N ARG A 70 -4.14 13.87 -1.84
CA ARG A 70 -5.51 14.40 -1.96
C ARG A 70 -6.01 15.04 -0.67
N MET A 71 -5.74 14.42 0.48
CA MET A 71 -6.09 14.98 1.80
C MET A 71 -5.33 16.28 2.08
N GLU A 72 -4.05 16.32 1.74
CA GLU A 72 -3.22 17.53 1.89
C GLU A 72 -3.70 18.65 0.97
N MET A 73 -4.05 18.35 -0.29
CA MET A 73 -4.66 19.33 -1.21
C MET A 73 -5.96 19.92 -0.64
N GLN A 74 -6.90 19.09 -0.20
CA GLN A 74 -8.17 19.58 0.37
C GLN A 74 -7.95 20.47 1.59
N ARG A 75 -7.00 20.11 2.46
CA ARG A 75 -6.64 20.92 3.62
C ARG A 75 -6.05 22.27 3.21
N LEU A 76 -5.22 22.29 2.18
CA LEU A 76 -4.60 23.52 1.68
C LEU A 76 -5.63 24.44 1.01
N THR A 77 -6.52 23.89 0.18
CA THR A 77 -7.62 24.64 -0.45
C THR A 77 -8.52 25.30 0.59
N ARG A 78 -8.93 24.58 1.64
CA ARG A 78 -9.74 25.16 2.73
C ARG A 78 -9.02 26.29 3.47
N LYS A 79 -7.70 26.19 3.64
CA LYS A 79 -6.90 27.27 4.26
C LYS A 79 -6.87 28.51 3.38
N VAL A 80 -6.69 28.35 2.07
CA VAL A 80 -6.72 29.47 1.11
C VAL A 80 -8.08 30.16 1.15
N GLU A 81 -9.17 29.40 1.05
CA GLU A 81 -10.53 29.93 1.09
C GLU A 81 -10.84 30.69 2.40
N THR A 82 -10.39 30.15 3.54
CA THR A 82 -10.61 30.80 4.85
C THR A 82 -9.83 32.13 4.94
N LEU A 83 -8.62 32.18 4.41
CA LEU A 83 -7.79 33.40 4.40
C LEU A 83 -8.34 34.46 3.43
N GLU A 84 -8.82 34.04 2.26
CA GLU A 84 -9.46 34.93 1.28
C GLU A 84 -10.73 35.55 1.87
N ASN A 85 -11.59 34.75 2.51
CA ASN A 85 -12.80 35.24 3.18
C ASN A 85 -12.47 36.19 4.34
N ALA A 86 -11.43 35.90 5.12
CA ALA A 86 -10.98 36.78 6.21
C ALA A 86 -10.50 38.13 5.68
N ARG A 87 -9.74 38.16 4.58
CA ARG A 87 -9.32 39.42 3.94
C ARG A 87 -10.51 40.21 3.40
N ALA A 88 -11.41 39.57 2.67
CA ALA A 88 -12.59 40.22 2.11
C ALA A 88 -13.46 40.86 3.20
N ASN A 89 -13.57 40.22 4.37
CA ASN A 89 -14.33 40.76 5.49
C ASN A 89 -13.64 41.97 6.16
N VAL A 90 -12.30 41.98 6.24
CA VAL A 90 -11.51 43.12 6.75
C VAL A 90 -11.57 44.31 5.79
N ASP A 91 -11.43 44.08 4.49
CA ASP A 91 -11.54 45.14 3.48
C ASP A 91 -12.97 45.73 3.46
N GLY A 92 -13.99 44.88 3.65
CA GLY A 92 -15.38 45.30 3.75
C GLY A 92 -15.71 46.08 5.04
N SER A 93 -15.05 45.78 6.17
CA SER A 93 -15.23 46.57 7.41
C SER A 93 -14.54 47.92 7.31
N ALA A 94 -13.31 47.98 6.77
CA ALA A 94 -12.58 49.24 6.59
C ALA A 94 -13.31 50.22 5.64
N ALA A 95 -13.99 49.71 4.61
CA ALA A 95 -14.80 50.54 3.72
C ALA A 95 -16.06 51.11 4.40
N ARG A 96 -16.65 50.38 5.36
CA ARG A 96 -17.84 50.82 6.13
C ARG A 96 -17.51 51.85 7.21
N ASP A 97 -16.31 51.76 7.79
CA ASP A 97 -15.86 52.69 8.82
C ASP A 97 -15.42 54.06 8.24
N ALA A 98 -15.31 54.17 6.91
CA ALA A 98 -14.91 55.38 6.19
C ALA A 98 -16.08 56.21 5.62
N GLU A 99 -17.31 55.68 5.64
CA GLU A 99 -18.57 56.38 5.32
C GLU A 99 -19.21 57.00 6.57
#